data_AF-A0A1M6KM10-F1
#
_entry.id   AF-A0A1M6KM10-F1
#
_cell.length_a   1.000
_cell.length_b   1.000
_cell.length_c   1.000
_cell.angle_alpha   90.00
_cell.angle_beta   90.00
_cell.angle_gamma   90.00
#
_symmetry.space_group_name_H-M   'P 1'
#
loop_
_entity.id
_entity.type
_entity.pdbx_description
1 polymer ?
#
loop_
_entity_poly.entity_id
_entity_poly.type
_entity_poly.pdbx_seq_one_letter_code
_entity_poly.pdbx_strand_id
1 'polypeptide(L)'
;MSFSDTQHRWDSFLKKIEERFLEILKKTEAVLPMLFEATDFETTTFSNAWQGIYSQANDLIYKIDDTWQEKVEGAFLDIGVDFGSAAFNKERDKAFSLRFQLEQQLKSYEVKVFSEAAKTLLKEVKDILSKDFCCTQCQAKLSVKDNFFRSYYSTCSYCQTVNTFEPGTKARNIEHFAVHALGEEAGLTHYLHYEYLKFQNYLQDSEIYNNEELAIHYQKYVEAYLKRRIEIIPDYKDRYEKDLKAKTAFLTNYE
;
A
#
# COMPACT_ATOMS: atom_id res chain seq x y z
N MET A 1 -22.34 -35.74 -11.88
CA MET A 1 -22.32 -34.28 -12.15
C MET A 1 -21.67 -34.10 -13.50
N SER A 2 -22.19 -33.25 -14.39
CA SER A 2 -21.51 -33.01 -15.68
C SER A 2 -20.36 -32.01 -15.53
N PHE A 3 -19.48 -31.92 -16.53
CA PHE A 3 -18.45 -30.87 -16.60
C PHE A 3 -19.03 -29.47 -16.48
N SER A 4 -20.12 -29.20 -17.20
CA SER A 4 -20.80 -27.89 -17.17
C SER A 4 -21.36 -27.59 -15.79
N ASP A 5 -21.93 -28.57 -15.08
CA ASP A 5 -22.44 -28.36 -13.72
C ASP A 5 -21.32 -28.03 -12.74
N THR A 6 -20.19 -28.76 -12.79
CA THR A 6 -19.02 -28.50 -11.94
C THR A 6 -18.43 -27.11 -12.21
N GLN A 7 -18.29 -26.75 -13.49
CA GLN A 7 -17.84 -25.43 -13.92
C GLN A 7 -18.77 -24.31 -13.42
N HIS A 8 -20.08 -24.44 -13.60
CA HIS A 8 -21.03 -23.42 -13.14
C HIS A 8 -21.00 -23.20 -11.63
N ARG A 9 -20.83 -24.27 -10.85
CA ARG A 9 -20.68 -24.17 -9.39
C ARG A 9 -19.39 -23.46 -9.01
N TRP A 10 -18.30 -23.73 -9.73
CA TRP A 10 -17.02 -23.08 -9.53
C TRP A 10 -17.08 -21.58 -9.85
N ASP A 11 -17.60 -21.22 -11.03
CA ASP A 11 -17.77 -19.83 -11.44
C ASP A 11 -18.67 -19.05 -10.47
N SER A 12 -19.75 -19.68 -9.99
CA SER A 12 -20.65 -19.08 -9.00
C SER A 12 -19.98 -18.85 -7.65
N PHE A 13 -19.03 -19.72 -7.27
CA PHE A 13 -18.26 -19.54 -6.05
C PHE A 13 -17.27 -18.38 -6.20
N LEU A 14 -16.49 -18.35 -7.28
CA LEU A 14 -15.53 -17.27 -7.57
C LEU A 14 -16.21 -15.91 -7.58
N LYS A 15 -17.35 -15.80 -8.26
CA LYS A 15 -18.15 -14.56 -8.28
C LYS A 15 -18.58 -14.11 -6.89
N LYS A 16 -19.01 -15.04 -6.02
CA LYS A 16 -19.41 -14.69 -4.64
C LYS A 16 -18.23 -14.21 -3.79
N ILE A 17 -17.03 -14.77 -4.01
CA ILE A 17 -15.82 -14.30 -3.36
C ILE A 17 -15.51 -12.86 -3.78
N GLU A 18 -15.53 -12.58 -5.08
CA GLU A 18 -15.31 -11.24 -5.63
C GLU A 18 -16.33 -10.22 -5.10
N GLU A 19 -17.63 -10.54 -5.16
CA GLU A 19 -18.70 -9.68 -4.66
C GLU A 19 -18.50 -9.37 -3.17
N ARG A 20 -18.20 -10.39 -2.36
CA ARG A 20 -18.00 -10.23 -0.93
C ARG A 20 -16.75 -9.41 -0.61
N PHE A 21 -15.68 -9.62 -1.35
CA PHE A 21 -14.45 -8.85 -1.23
C PHE A 21 -14.71 -7.35 -1.48
N LEU A 22 -15.40 -7.03 -2.58
CA LEU A 22 -15.75 -5.66 -2.93
C LEU A 22 -16.67 -5.00 -1.89
N GLU A 23 -17.63 -5.75 -1.33
CA GLU A 23 -18.48 -5.26 -0.24
C GLU A 23 -17.68 -4.85 1.00
N ILE A 24 -16.66 -5.63 1.38
CA ILE A 24 -15.81 -5.34 2.54
C ILE A 24 -15.00 -4.06 2.30
N LEU A 25 -14.39 -3.94 1.12
CA LEU A 25 -13.58 -2.77 0.79
C LEU A 25 -14.42 -1.49 0.69
N LYS A 26 -15.60 -1.55 0.08
CA LYS A 26 -16.50 -0.40 -0.03
C LYS A 26 -16.96 0.14 1.33
N LYS A 27 -17.27 -0.76 2.27
CA LYS A 27 -17.62 -0.36 3.65
C LYS A 27 -16.44 0.32 4.35
N THR A 28 -15.24 -0.15 4.07
CA THR A 28 -14.00 0.36 4.65
C THR A 28 -13.70 1.78 4.22
N GLU A 29 -13.81 2.08 2.92
CA GLU A 29 -13.57 3.43 2.38
C GLU A 29 -14.47 4.48 3.04
N ALA A 30 -15.70 4.11 3.43
CA ALA A 30 -16.60 5.04 4.11
C ALA A 30 -16.20 5.28 5.57
N VAL A 31 -15.73 4.26 6.29
CA VAL A 31 -15.58 4.31 7.75
C VAL A 31 -14.22 4.80 8.21
N LEU A 32 -13.13 4.39 7.55
CA LEU A 32 -11.78 4.68 8.02
C LEU A 32 -11.43 6.18 8.06
N PRO A 33 -11.80 7.01 7.07
CA PRO A 33 -11.57 8.45 7.16
C PRO A 33 -12.28 9.10 8.35
N MET A 34 -13.54 8.71 8.61
CA MET A 34 -14.31 9.22 9.75
C MET A 34 -13.70 8.80 11.08
N LEU A 35 -13.22 7.55 11.18
CA LEU A 35 -12.50 7.06 12.35
C LEU A 35 -11.25 7.89 12.60
N PHE A 36 -10.47 8.18 11.55
CA PHE A 36 -9.21 8.91 11.68
C PHE A 36 -9.43 10.33 12.21
N GLU A 37 -10.44 11.04 11.73
CA GLU A 37 -10.80 12.36 12.26
C GLU A 37 -11.35 12.28 13.69
N ALA A 38 -12.22 11.30 13.98
CA ALA A 38 -12.83 11.12 15.30
C ALA A 38 -11.80 10.76 16.39
N THR A 39 -10.67 10.13 16.02
CA THR A 39 -9.56 9.80 16.93
C THR A 39 -8.48 10.88 16.98
N ASP A 40 -8.75 12.09 16.48
CA ASP A 40 -7.78 13.18 16.40
C ASP A 40 -6.50 12.81 15.63
N PHE A 41 -6.68 12.10 14.51
CA PHE A 41 -5.62 11.61 13.62
C PHE A 41 -4.65 10.63 14.28
N GLU A 42 -5.16 9.78 15.19
CA GLU A 42 -4.36 8.72 15.80
C GLU A 42 -4.09 7.60 14.78
N THR A 43 -2.82 7.48 14.37
CA THR A 43 -2.38 6.62 13.27
C THR A 43 -2.35 5.13 13.63
N THR A 44 -2.19 4.79 14.90
CA THR A 44 -2.18 3.39 15.38
C THR A 44 -3.57 2.77 15.29
N THR A 45 -4.60 3.47 15.75
CA THR A 45 -6.00 3.07 15.72
C THR A 45 -6.48 2.93 14.29
N PHE A 46 -6.12 3.88 13.43
CA PHE A 46 -6.37 3.78 11.99
C PHE A 46 -5.73 2.52 11.39
N SER A 47 -4.44 2.29 11.67
CA SER A 47 -3.70 1.14 11.12
C SER A 47 -4.25 -0.20 11.63
N ASN A 48 -4.63 -0.28 12.90
CA ASN A 48 -5.25 -1.47 13.50
C ASN A 48 -6.63 -1.76 12.88
N ALA A 49 -7.43 -0.72 12.64
CA ALA A 49 -8.73 -0.86 11.97
C ALA A 49 -8.54 -1.37 10.53
N TRP A 50 -7.59 -0.82 9.78
CA TRP A 50 -7.21 -1.34 8.47
C TRP A 50 -6.77 -2.80 8.53
N GLN A 51 -5.92 -3.18 9.49
CA GLN A 51 -5.42 -4.55 9.60
C GLN A 51 -6.55 -5.58 9.76
N GLY A 52 -7.61 -5.25 10.51
CA GLY A 52 -8.79 -6.11 10.65
C GLY A 52 -9.56 -6.28 9.33
N ILE A 53 -9.60 -5.26 8.49
CA ILE A 53 -10.20 -5.32 7.15
C ILE A 53 -9.33 -6.12 6.19
N TYR A 54 -8.03 -5.80 6.18
CA TYR A 54 -7.03 -6.47 5.36
C TYR A 54 -7.04 -7.99 5.60
N SER A 55 -7.10 -8.42 6.87
CA SER A 55 -7.23 -9.84 7.23
C SER A 55 -8.49 -10.46 6.62
N GLN A 56 -9.66 -9.84 6.80
CA GLN A 56 -10.91 -10.38 6.25
C GLN A 56 -10.91 -10.46 4.72
N ALA A 57 -10.30 -9.48 4.05
CA ALA A 57 -10.16 -9.47 2.60
C ALA A 57 -9.19 -10.57 2.12
N ASN A 58 -8.04 -10.73 2.77
CA ASN A 58 -7.09 -11.80 2.48
C ASN A 58 -7.65 -13.19 2.75
N ASP A 59 -8.42 -13.39 3.82
CA ASP A 59 -9.06 -14.67 4.11
C ASP A 59 -9.96 -15.13 2.95
N LEU A 60 -10.63 -14.19 2.27
CA LEU A 60 -11.43 -14.48 1.07
C LEU A 60 -10.55 -14.86 -0.12
N ILE A 61 -9.41 -14.20 -0.29
CA ILE A 61 -8.42 -14.51 -1.34
C ILE A 61 -7.87 -15.93 -1.13
N TYR A 62 -7.39 -16.26 0.08
CA TYR A 62 -6.87 -17.60 0.40
C TYR A 62 -7.91 -18.70 0.23
N LYS A 63 -9.17 -18.40 0.55
CA LYS A 63 -10.27 -19.34 0.37
C LYS A 63 -10.46 -19.80 -1.07
N ILE A 64 -9.99 -19.04 -2.07
CA ILE A 64 -9.99 -19.47 -3.48
C ILE A 64 -9.11 -20.71 -3.65
N ASP A 65 -7.88 -20.67 -3.14
CA ASP A 65 -6.90 -21.75 -3.25
C ASP A 65 -7.32 -22.96 -2.42
N ASP A 66 -7.76 -22.73 -1.17
CA ASP A 66 -8.22 -23.81 -0.29
C ASP A 66 -9.41 -24.55 -0.93
N THR A 67 -10.38 -23.81 -1.47
CA THR A 67 -11.55 -24.42 -2.12
C THR A 67 -11.16 -25.18 -3.38
N TRP A 68 -10.18 -24.68 -4.14
CA TRP A 68 -9.65 -25.40 -5.29
C TRP A 68 -9.09 -26.76 -4.87
N GLN A 69 -8.13 -26.74 -3.94
CA GLN A 69 -7.39 -27.93 -3.49
C GLN A 69 -8.29 -28.94 -2.78
N GLU A 70 -9.17 -28.49 -1.89
CA GLU A 70 -9.97 -29.39 -1.07
C GLU A 70 -11.17 -30.00 -1.80
N LYS A 71 -11.71 -29.31 -2.83
CA LYS A 71 -13.05 -29.63 -3.37
C LYS A 71 -13.12 -29.63 -4.87
N VAL A 72 -12.62 -28.58 -5.52
CA VAL A 72 -12.87 -28.37 -6.96
C VAL A 72 -12.00 -29.29 -7.81
N GLU A 73 -10.73 -29.44 -7.45
CA GLU A 73 -9.80 -30.32 -8.15
C GLU A 73 -10.34 -31.76 -8.21
N GLY A 74 -10.63 -32.36 -7.05
CA GLY A 74 -11.22 -33.69 -6.97
C GLY A 74 -12.53 -33.82 -7.75
N ALA A 75 -13.40 -32.81 -7.68
CA ALA A 75 -14.67 -32.82 -8.40
C ALA A 75 -14.51 -32.82 -9.93
N PHE A 76 -13.45 -32.22 -10.48
CA PHE A 76 -13.14 -32.31 -11.91
C PHE A 76 -12.53 -33.67 -12.29
N LEU A 77 -11.65 -34.22 -11.45
CA LEU A 77 -11.06 -35.55 -11.67
C LEU A 77 -12.13 -36.65 -11.64
N ASP A 78 -13.08 -36.58 -10.69
CA ASP A 78 -14.15 -37.57 -10.51
C ASP A 78 -15.12 -37.66 -11.70
N ILE A 79 -15.24 -36.57 -12.48
CA ILE A 79 -16.07 -36.54 -13.70
C ILE A 79 -15.28 -36.86 -14.97
N GLY A 80 -14.02 -37.30 -14.82
CA GLY A 80 -13.17 -37.77 -15.91
C GLY A 80 -12.41 -36.67 -16.66
N VAL A 81 -12.20 -35.50 -16.06
CA VAL A 81 -11.27 -34.51 -16.61
C VAL A 81 -9.86 -34.89 -16.23
N ASP A 82 -8.98 -35.09 -17.21
CA ASP A 82 -7.59 -35.44 -16.95
C ASP A 82 -6.83 -34.29 -16.26
N PHE A 83 -6.05 -34.62 -15.24
CA PHE A 83 -5.15 -33.69 -14.56
C PHE A 83 -4.19 -33.05 -15.56
N GLY A 84 -4.04 -31.73 -15.50
CA GLY A 84 -3.15 -30.98 -16.39
C GLY A 84 -3.65 -30.85 -17.84
N SER A 85 -4.83 -31.37 -18.17
CA SER A 85 -5.46 -31.13 -19.48
C SER A 85 -5.77 -29.63 -19.68
N ALA A 86 -5.95 -29.22 -20.93
CA ALA A 86 -6.29 -27.84 -21.26
C ALA A 86 -7.59 -27.38 -20.57
N ALA A 87 -8.58 -28.27 -20.45
CA ALA A 87 -9.83 -27.96 -19.76
C ALA A 87 -9.62 -27.80 -18.24
N PHE A 88 -8.83 -28.68 -17.62
CA PHE A 88 -8.48 -28.57 -16.20
C PHE A 88 -7.70 -27.29 -15.89
N ASN A 89 -6.63 -27.03 -16.63
CA ASN A 89 -5.79 -25.86 -16.43
C ASN A 89 -6.59 -24.57 -16.64
N LYS A 90 -7.45 -24.51 -17.66
CA LYS A 90 -8.32 -23.35 -17.88
C LYS A 90 -9.18 -23.01 -16.66
N GLU A 91 -9.74 -24.00 -15.97
CA GLU A 91 -10.57 -23.78 -14.77
C GLU A 91 -9.74 -23.41 -13.54
N ARG A 92 -8.52 -23.95 -13.43
CA ARG A 92 -7.55 -23.56 -12.40
C ARG A 92 -7.06 -22.13 -12.59
N ASP A 93 -6.77 -21.75 -13.82
CA ASP A 93 -6.22 -20.45 -14.19
C ASP A 93 -7.24 -19.31 -13.94
N LYS A 94 -8.55 -19.61 -13.92
CA LYS A 94 -9.57 -18.68 -13.41
C LYS A 94 -9.35 -18.34 -11.93
N ALA A 95 -9.00 -19.33 -11.12
CA ALA A 95 -8.69 -19.16 -9.70
C ALA A 95 -7.50 -18.22 -9.53
N PHE A 96 -6.39 -18.53 -10.21
CA PHE A 96 -5.16 -17.75 -10.15
C PHE A 96 -5.36 -16.32 -10.63
N SER A 97 -6.10 -16.15 -11.74
CA SER A 97 -6.39 -14.83 -12.29
C SER A 97 -7.24 -14.00 -11.34
N LEU A 98 -8.31 -14.57 -10.76
CA LEU A 98 -9.13 -13.84 -9.80
C LEU A 98 -8.33 -13.52 -8.54
N ARG A 99 -7.60 -14.49 -7.98
CA ARG A 99 -6.75 -14.29 -6.79
C ARG A 99 -5.81 -13.11 -7.00
N PHE A 100 -5.06 -13.13 -8.10
CA PHE A 100 -4.16 -12.04 -8.46
C PHE A 100 -4.89 -10.71 -8.59
N GLN A 101 -6.04 -10.67 -9.28
CA GLN A 101 -6.84 -9.45 -9.41
C GLN A 101 -7.28 -8.89 -8.04
N LEU A 102 -7.73 -9.74 -7.13
CA LEU A 102 -8.15 -9.32 -5.78
C LEU A 102 -6.95 -8.82 -4.96
N GLU A 103 -5.78 -9.44 -5.06
CA GLU A 103 -4.54 -8.98 -4.40
C GLU A 103 -4.13 -7.58 -4.91
N GLN A 104 -4.14 -7.36 -6.23
CA GLN A 104 -3.84 -6.05 -6.82
C GLN A 104 -4.86 -4.98 -6.39
N GLN A 105 -6.14 -5.35 -6.33
CA GLN A 105 -7.18 -4.45 -5.83
C GLN A 105 -6.97 -4.13 -4.35
N LEU A 106 -6.69 -5.12 -3.51
CA LEU A 106 -6.46 -4.91 -2.07
C LEU A 106 -5.29 -3.95 -1.84
N LYS A 107 -4.18 -4.15 -2.56
CA LYS A 107 -3.03 -3.23 -2.51
C LYS A 107 -3.39 -1.82 -2.97
N SER A 108 -4.18 -1.69 -4.04
CA SER A 108 -4.62 -0.38 -4.54
C SER A 108 -5.51 0.35 -3.54
N TYR A 109 -6.43 -0.37 -2.89
CA TYR A 109 -7.29 0.17 -1.85
C TYR A 109 -6.48 0.59 -0.61
N GLU A 110 -5.52 -0.24 -0.17
CA GLU A 110 -4.61 0.10 0.92
C GLU A 110 -3.93 1.45 0.64
N VAL A 111 -3.25 1.54 -0.50
CA VAL A 111 -2.49 2.73 -0.85
C VAL A 111 -3.38 3.96 -0.94
N LYS A 112 -4.58 3.84 -1.54
CA LYS A 112 -5.56 4.93 -1.61
C LYS A 112 -6.00 5.39 -0.22
N VAL A 113 -6.42 4.47 0.64
CA VAL A 113 -6.94 4.79 1.98
C VAL A 113 -5.87 5.45 2.84
N PHE A 114 -4.64 4.92 2.83
CA PHE A 114 -3.54 5.51 3.57
C PHE A 114 -3.08 6.85 2.97
N SER A 115 -3.05 7.00 1.64
CA SER A 115 -2.65 8.25 1.00
C SER A 115 -3.66 9.36 1.24
N GLU A 116 -4.95 9.07 1.21
CA GLU A 116 -6.02 10.02 1.56
C GLU A 116 -5.91 10.45 3.02
N ALA A 117 -5.76 9.51 3.96
CA ALA A 117 -5.51 9.83 5.36
C ALA A 117 -4.25 10.68 5.55
N ALA A 118 -3.16 10.33 4.86
CA ALA A 118 -1.91 11.08 4.90
C ALA A 118 -2.04 12.52 4.38
N LYS A 119 -2.80 12.73 3.29
CA LYS A 119 -3.09 14.08 2.76
C LYS A 119 -3.86 14.91 3.76
N THR A 120 -4.87 14.33 4.42
CA THR A 120 -5.67 15.03 5.43
C THR A 120 -4.81 15.39 6.65
N LEU A 121 -4.01 14.45 7.17
CA LEU A 121 -3.09 14.71 8.28
C LEU A 121 -2.06 15.80 7.91
N LEU A 122 -1.48 15.75 6.70
CA LEU A 122 -0.51 16.74 6.24
C LEU A 122 -1.12 18.15 6.16
N LYS A 123 -2.40 18.25 5.74
CA LYS A 123 -3.12 19.53 5.73
C LYS A 123 -3.32 20.06 7.15
N GLU A 124 -3.83 19.23 8.06
CA GLU A 124 -4.03 19.59 9.47
C GLU A 124 -2.73 20.05 10.14
N VAL A 125 -1.63 19.34 9.91
CA VAL A 125 -0.32 19.70 10.46
C VAL A 125 0.18 21.03 9.89
N LYS A 126 0.00 21.30 8.60
CA LYS A 126 0.36 22.61 8.03
C LYS A 126 -0.42 23.74 8.69
N ASP A 127 -1.70 23.54 8.95
CA ASP A 127 -2.53 24.52 9.65
C ASP A 127 -2.06 24.74 11.10
N ILE A 128 -1.65 23.68 11.81
CA ILE A 128 -1.06 23.79 13.17
C ILE A 128 0.27 24.54 13.14
N LEU A 129 1.17 24.20 12.21
CA LEU A 129 2.50 24.78 12.09
C LEU A 129 2.48 26.23 11.59
N SER A 130 1.37 26.66 10.96
CA SER A 130 1.17 28.06 10.54
C SER A 130 0.94 29.02 11.71
N LYS A 131 0.63 28.50 12.91
CA LYS A 131 0.39 29.31 14.11
C LYS A 131 1.68 29.96 14.60
N ASP A 132 1.54 31.10 15.26
CA ASP A 132 2.68 31.88 15.75
C ASP A 132 3.47 31.11 16.82
N PHE A 133 4.74 30.84 16.53
CA PHE A 133 5.72 30.40 17.51
C PHE A 133 6.46 31.63 18.05
N CYS A 134 6.29 31.93 19.34
CA CYS A 134 6.86 33.14 19.95
C CYS A 134 7.92 32.79 20.99
N CYS A 135 8.87 33.70 21.18
CA CYS A 135 9.87 33.59 22.23
C CYS A 135 9.21 33.67 23.60
N THR A 136 9.54 32.73 24.49
CA THR A 136 8.98 32.64 25.85
C THR A 136 9.32 33.86 26.71
N GLN A 137 10.45 34.52 26.47
CA GLN A 137 10.92 35.65 27.26
C GLN A 137 10.44 37.00 26.75
N CYS A 138 10.56 37.28 25.44
CA CYS A 138 10.28 38.59 24.87
C CYS A 138 9.04 38.64 23.97
N GLN A 139 8.38 37.51 23.75
CA GLN A 139 7.21 37.37 22.86
C GLN A 139 7.46 37.71 21.39
N ALA A 140 8.71 37.94 20.98
CA ALA A 140 9.06 38.12 19.57
C ALA A 140 8.74 36.84 18.79
N LYS A 141 8.13 37.00 17.61
CA LYS A 141 7.82 35.90 16.70
C LYS A 141 9.10 35.23 16.20
N LEU A 142 9.12 33.91 16.24
CA LEU A 142 10.21 33.05 15.78
C LEU A 142 9.79 32.36 14.49
N SER A 143 10.72 32.20 13.56
CA SER A 143 10.48 31.45 12.31
C SER A 143 10.42 29.96 12.60
N VAL A 144 9.35 29.30 12.15
CA VAL A 144 9.27 27.83 12.09
C VAL A 144 9.88 27.38 10.76
N LYS A 145 10.75 26.37 10.79
CA LYS A 145 11.29 25.74 9.57
C LYS A 145 10.17 24.99 8.85
N ASP A 146 10.01 25.29 7.56
CA ASP A 146 9.09 24.54 6.70
C ASP A 146 9.50 23.07 6.59
N ASN A 147 8.50 22.18 6.49
CA ASN A 147 8.69 20.74 6.29
C ASN A 147 9.61 20.07 7.34
N PHE A 148 9.70 20.65 8.54
CA PHE A 148 10.49 20.12 9.64
C PHE A 148 9.59 19.63 10.78
N PHE A 149 9.39 18.32 10.85
CA PHE A 149 8.40 17.68 11.73
C PHE A 149 9.00 17.15 13.05
N ARG A 150 10.16 17.69 13.45
CA ARG A 150 10.90 17.27 14.65
C ARG A 150 11.12 18.44 15.60
N SER A 151 11.40 18.13 16.86
CA SER A 151 11.79 19.14 17.84
C SER A 151 13.16 19.73 17.50
N TYR A 152 13.34 21.04 17.63
CA TYR A 152 14.63 21.70 17.49
C TYR A 152 14.73 22.96 18.34
N TYR A 153 15.97 23.40 18.58
CA TYR A 153 16.24 24.65 19.28
C TYR A 153 16.22 25.83 18.30
N SER A 154 15.54 26.90 18.69
CA SER A 154 15.45 28.16 17.96
C SER A 154 15.88 29.31 18.86
N THR A 155 16.99 29.95 18.51
CA THR A 155 17.52 31.10 19.25
C THR A 155 16.77 32.37 18.83
N CYS A 156 16.23 33.11 19.80
CA CYS A 156 15.58 34.37 19.54
C CYS A 156 16.60 35.42 19.07
N SER A 157 16.40 35.98 17.88
CA SER A 157 17.27 37.03 17.35
C SER A 157 17.25 38.32 18.17
N TYR A 158 16.17 38.58 18.90
CA TYR A 158 16.00 39.80 19.70
C TYR A 158 16.68 39.71 21.08
N CYS A 159 16.36 38.69 21.88
CA CYS A 159 16.83 38.57 23.26
C CYS A 159 17.85 37.45 23.50
N GLN A 160 18.24 36.70 22.46
CA GLN A 160 19.20 35.59 22.50
C GLN A 160 18.78 34.37 23.33
N THR A 161 17.56 34.37 23.88
CA THR A 161 17.01 33.20 24.58
C THR A 161 16.81 32.04 23.61
N VAL A 162 17.26 30.85 24.01
CA VAL A 162 17.04 29.60 23.27
C VAL A 162 15.66 29.06 23.61
N ASN A 163 14.82 28.87 22.59
CA ASN A 163 13.47 28.32 22.71
C ASN A 163 13.47 26.92 22.08
N THR A 164 12.64 26.03 22.62
CA THR A 164 12.43 24.71 22.02
C THR A 164 11.15 24.75 21.21
N PHE A 165 11.27 24.49 19.90
CA PHE A 165 10.11 24.24 19.07
C PHE A 165 9.69 22.79 19.21
N GLU A 166 8.43 22.56 19.56
CA GLU A 166 7.83 21.23 19.68
C GLU A 166 6.62 21.13 18.74
N PRO A 167 6.70 20.38 17.63
CA PRO A 167 5.65 20.35 16.62
C PRO A 167 4.42 19.51 17.04
N GLY A 168 4.50 18.77 18.14
CA GLY A 168 3.42 17.94 18.66
C GLY A 168 3.30 16.58 17.95
N THR A 169 2.46 15.70 18.50
CA THR A 169 2.36 14.29 18.07
C THR A 169 1.90 14.13 16.62
N LYS A 170 0.88 14.89 16.18
CA LYS A 170 0.36 14.84 14.80
C LYS A 170 1.44 15.16 13.76
N ALA A 171 2.23 16.19 14.02
CA ALA A 171 3.30 16.59 13.12
C ALA A 171 4.42 15.54 13.08
N ARG A 172 4.84 15.01 14.24
CA ARG A 172 5.83 13.91 14.30
C ARG A 172 5.36 12.67 13.52
N ASN A 173 4.04 12.39 13.52
CA ASN A 173 3.46 11.29 12.76
C ASN A 173 3.55 11.48 11.23
N ILE A 174 3.82 12.68 10.70
CA ILE A 174 4.04 12.86 9.26
C ILE A 174 5.19 11.99 8.76
N GLU A 175 6.31 11.98 9.50
CA GLU A 175 7.48 11.20 9.09
C GLU A 175 7.22 9.69 9.14
N HIS A 176 6.47 9.22 10.13
CA HIS A 176 6.23 7.80 10.36
C HIS A 176 5.06 7.22 9.54
N PHE A 177 4.07 8.04 9.19
CA PHE A 177 2.84 7.60 8.52
C PHE A 177 2.73 8.20 7.12
N ALA A 178 2.67 9.52 7.01
CA ALA A 178 2.29 10.20 5.78
C ALA A 178 3.35 10.07 4.66
N VAL A 179 4.63 10.14 5.04
CA VAL A 179 5.77 10.01 4.09
C VAL A 179 5.73 8.67 3.36
N HIS A 180 5.47 7.58 4.06
CA HIS A 180 5.40 6.25 3.46
C HIS A 180 4.17 6.13 2.56
N ALA A 181 2.98 6.47 3.07
CA ALA A 181 1.72 6.37 2.35
C ALA A 181 1.72 7.16 1.03
N LEU A 182 2.24 8.40 1.05
CA LEU A 182 2.34 9.23 -0.14
C LEU A 182 3.41 8.74 -1.11
N GLY A 183 4.49 8.14 -0.60
CA GLY A 183 5.49 7.48 -1.43
C GLY A 183 4.89 6.28 -2.18
N GLU A 184 4.16 5.42 -1.47
CA GLU A 184 3.48 4.25 -2.07
C GLU A 184 2.51 4.68 -3.17
N GLU A 185 1.72 5.73 -2.93
CA GLU A 185 0.81 6.31 -3.93
C GLU A 185 1.53 6.72 -5.21
N ALA A 186 2.66 7.43 -5.08
CA ALA A 186 3.42 7.90 -6.24
C ALA A 186 3.98 6.77 -7.10
N GLY A 187 4.34 5.64 -6.48
CA GLY A 187 4.92 4.49 -7.15
C GLY A 187 3.92 3.42 -7.59
N LEU A 188 2.67 3.45 -7.10
CA LEU A 188 1.72 2.33 -7.18
C LEU A 188 1.57 1.75 -8.59
N THR A 189 1.36 2.59 -9.61
CA THR A 189 1.17 2.13 -10.99
C THR A 189 2.34 1.28 -11.49
N HIS A 190 3.57 1.63 -11.13
CA HIS A 190 4.76 0.87 -11.53
C HIS A 190 4.88 -0.45 -10.76
N TYR A 191 4.51 -0.45 -9.48
CA TYR A 191 4.48 -1.65 -8.66
C TYR A 191 3.45 -2.67 -9.17
N LEU A 192 2.20 -2.24 -9.42
CA LEU A 192 1.15 -3.12 -9.94
C LEU A 192 1.53 -3.69 -11.31
N HIS A 193 2.19 -2.90 -12.16
CA HIS A 193 2.66 -3.38 -13.45
C HIS A 193 3.78 -4.42 -13.30
N TYR A 194 4.74 -4.19 -12.40
CA TYR A 194 5.78 -5.18 -12.08
C TYR A 194 5.18 -6.52 -11.61
N GLU A 195 4.21 -6.48 -10.70
CA GLU A 195 3.52 -7.69 -10.22
C GLU A 195 2.71 -8.37 -11.32
N TYR A 196 2.09 -7.60 -12.22
CA TYR A 196 1.39 -8.14 -13.39
C TYR A 196 2.32 -8.92 -14.33
N LEU A 197 3.48 -8.35 -14.68
CA LEU A 197 4.45 -9.03 -15.55
C LEU A 197 4.96 -10.34 -14.92
N LYS A 198 5.25 -10.32 -13.61
CA LYS A 198 5.60 -11.54 -12.86
C LYS A 198 4.49 -12.58 -12.89
N PHE A 199 3.24 -12.14 -12.73
CA PHE A 199 2.09 -13.04 -12.79
C PHE A 199 1.90 -13.65 -14.19
N GLN A 200 2.18 -12.91 -15.26
CA GLN A 200 2.15 -13.47 -16.62
C GLN A 200 3.18 -14.59 -16.80
N ASN A 201 4.41 -14.41 -16.31
CA ASN A 201 5.43 -15.46 -16.34
C ASN A 201 4.98 -16.71 -15.57
N TYR A 202 4.39 -16.50 -14.38
CA TYR A 202 3.85 -17.58 -13.55
C TYR A 202 2.73 -18.35 -14.26
N LEU A 203 1.75 -17.64 -14.83
CA LEU A 203 0.57 -18.25 -15.45
C LEU A 203 0.94 -19.08 -16.69
N GLN A 204 1.98 -18.65 -17.42
CA GLN A 204 2.42 -19.28 -18.66
C GLN A 204 3.57 -20.27 -18.45
N ASP A 205 3.99 -20.48 -17.20
CA ASP A 205 5.12 -21.33 -16.80
C ASP A 205 6.36 -21.12 -17.69
N SER A 206 6.60 -19.85 -18.05
CA SER A 206 7.66 -19.46 -18.99
C SER A 206 8.10 -18.02 -18.76
N GLU A 207 9.36 -17.73 -19.09
CA GLU A 207 9.93 -16.38 -19.00
C GLU A 207 9.49 -15.56 -20.24
N ILE A 208 8.26 -15.04 -20.19
CA ILE A 208 7.74 -14.12 -21.21
C ILE A 208 8.42 -12.76 -21.09
N TYR A 209 8.57 -12.31 -19.85
CA TYR A 209 9.24 -11.06 -19.49
C TYR A 209 10.52 -11.38 -18.73
N ASN A 210 11.64 -10.91 -19.23
CA ASN A 210 12.92 -11.18 -18.60
C ASN A 210 13.16 -10.31 -17.36
N ASN A 211 14.21 -10.63 -16.60
CA ASN A 211 14.58 -9.90 -15.39
C ASN A 211 14.85 -8.40 -15.63
N GLU A 212 15.38 -8.00 -16.79
CA GLU A 212 15.64 -6.59 -17.10
C GLU A 212 14.32 -5.82 -17.28
N GLU A 213 13.35 -6.40 -17.99
CA GLU A 213 12.02 -5.81 -18.17
C GLU A 213 11.29 -5.62 -16.83
N LEU A 214 11.37 -6.64 -15.96
CA LEU A 214 10.82 -6.55 -14.60
C LEU A 214 11.53 -5.47 -13.76
N ALA A 215 12.87 -5.44 -13.82
CA ALA A 215 13.70 -4.50 -13.06
C ALA A 215 13.37 -3.03 -13.40
N ILE A 216 13.10 -2.71 -14.67
CA ILE A 216 12.73 -1.36 -15.10
C ILE A 216 11.49 -0.85 -14.36
N HIS A 217 10.45 -1.68 -14.22
CA HIS A 217 9.21 -1.27 -13.55
C HIS A 217 9.41 -1.13 -12.05
N TYR A 218 10.14 -2.06 -11.42
CA TYR A 218 10.41 -1.96 -10.00
C TYR A 218 11.30 -0.75 -9.65
N GLN A 219 12.32 -0.47 -10.47
CA GLN A 219 13.15 0.72 -10.30
C GLN A 219 12.31 2.01 -10.41
N LYS A 220 11.43 2.12 -11.41
CA LYS A 220 10.53 3.27 -11.54
C LYS A 220 9.62 3.45 -10.32
N TYR A 221 9.12 2.35 -9.77
CA TYR A 221 8.37 2.36 -8.50
C TYR A 221 9.21 2.97 -7.37
N VAL A 222 10.43 2.48 -7.15
CA VAL A 222 11.32 2.96 -6.08
C VAL A 222 11.69 4.43 -6.28
N GLU A 223 11.99 4.85 -7.51
CA GLU A 223 12.32 6.24 -7.81
C GLU A 223 11.16 7.18 -7.51
N ALA A 224 9.94 6.85 -7.98
CA ALA A 224 8.76 7.65 -7.71
C ALA A 224 8.46 7.74 -6.21
N TYR A 225 8.56 6.61 -5.49
CA TYR A 225 8.45 6.53 -4.04
C TYR A 225 9.44 7.46 -3.34
N LEU A 226 10.73 7.39 -3.67
CA LEU A 226 11.77 8.18 -3.01
C LEU A 226 11.67 9.67 -3.34
N LYS A 227 11.39 10.02 -4.60
CA LYS A 227 11.19 11.42 -5.03
C LYS A 227 10.05 12.06 -4.24
N ARG A 228 8.92 11.36 -4.09
CA ARG A 228 7.79 11.86 -3.33
C ARG A 228 8.10 12.06 -1.84
N ARG A 229 8.92 11.19 -1.24
CA ARG A 229 9.39 11.38 0.14
C ARG A 229 10.26 12.63 0.29
N ILE A 230 11.12 12.93 -0.70
CA ILE A 230 11.96 14.13 -0.72
C ILE A 230 11.12 15.41 -0.83
N GLU A 231 10.02 15.38 -1.59
CA GLU A 231 9.10 16.53 -1.67
C GLU A 231 8.47 16.88 -0.31
N ILE A 232 8.27 15.88 0.56
CA ILE A 232 7.69 16.06 1.89
C ILE A 232 8.77 16.41 2.93
N ILE A 233 9.92 15.72 2.88
CA ILE A 233 11.07 15.94 3.78
C ILE A 233 12.33 16.10 2.91
N PRO A 234 12.71 17.34 2.55
CA PRO A 234 13.83 17.61 1.64
C PRO A 234 15.17 17.03 2.10
N ASP A 235 15.41 16.91 3.41
CA ASP A 235 16.63 16.32 4.01
C ASP A 235 16.90 14.89 3.53
N TYR A 236 15.89 14.17 3.02
CA TYR A 236 16.08 12.84 2.47
C TYR A 236 16.85 12.81 1.15
N LYS A 237 16.99 13.97 0.48
CA LYS A 237 17.76 14.08 -0.76
C LYS A 237 19.20 13.59 -0.59
N ASP A 238 19.81 13.85 0.56
CA ASP A 238 21.20 13.46 0.85
C ASP A 238 21.39 11.93 0.92
N ARG A 239 20.29 11.17 1.11
CA ARG A 239 20.30 9.71 1.19
C ARG A 239 19.74 9.04 -0.06
N TYR A 240 19.29 9.80 -1.07
CA TYR A 240 18.58 9.26 -2.22
C TYR A 240 19.31 8.10 -2.90
N GLU A 241 20.58 8.29 -3.28
CA GLU A 241 21.37 7.26 -3.98
C GLU A 241 21.57 6.00 -3.13
N LYS A 242 21.81 6.19 -1.84
CA LYS A 242 21.97 5.07 -0.89
C LYS A 242 20.66 4.29 -0.74
N ASP A 243 19.54 4.99 -0.58
CA ASP A 243 18.22 4.39 -0.41
C ASP A 243 17.75 3.70 -1.69
N LEU A 244 18.00 4.30 -2.87
CA LEU A 244 17.70 3.72 -4.18
C LEU A 244 18.47 2.41 -4.35
N LYS A 245 19.80 2.44 -4.18
CA LYS A 245 20.64 1.24 -4.27
C LYS A 245 20.21 0.15 -3.29
N ALA A 246 19.90 0.52 -2.04
CA ALA A 246 19.47 -0.45 -1.04
C ALA A 246 18.14 -1.12 -1.41
N LYS A 247 17.18 -0.34 -1.95
CA LYS A 247 15.86 -0.86 -2.35
C LYS A 247 15.89 -1.64 -3.66
N THR A 248 16.83 -1.38 -4.56
CA THR A 248 16.98 -2.12 -5.83
C THR A 248 18.04 -3.21 -5.78
N ALA A 249 18.74 -3.40 -4.66
CA ALA A 249 19.86 -4.35 -4.55
C ALA A 249 19.48 -5.80 -4.92
N PHE A 250 18.25 -6.23 -4.65
CA PHE A 250 17.82 -7.58 -5.03
C PHE A 250 17.69 -7.76 -6.55
N LEU A 251 17.53 -6.68 -7.32
CA LEU A 251 17.50 -6.75 -8.79
C LEU A 251 18.88 -7.07 -9.37
N THR A 252 19.95 -6.70 -8.67
CA THR A 252 21.35 -6.89 -9.13
C THR A 252 22.01 -8.15 -8.57
N ASN A 253 21.37 -8.87 -7.64
CA ASN A 253 21.94 -10.05 -6.97
C ASN A 253 21.52 -11.39 -7.61
N TYR A 254 20.92 -11.36 -8.80
CA TYR A 254 20.53 -12.55 -9.57
C TYR A 254 21.41 -12.78 -10.82
N GLU A 255 22.58 -12.13 -10.90
CA GLU A 255 23.67 -12.51 -11.81
C GLU A 255 24.56 -13.60 -11.19
#